data_AF-A0A9R0X8Z9-F1
#
_entry.id   AF-A0A9R0X8Z9-F1
#
_cell.length_a   1.000
_cell.length_b   1.000
_cell.length_c   1.000
_cell.angle_alpha   90.00
_cell.angle_beta   90.00
_cell.angle_gamma   90.00
#
_symmetry.space_group_name_H-M   'P 1'
#
loop_
_entity.id
_entity.type
_entity.pdbx_description
1 polymer ?
#
loop_
_entity_poly.entity_id
_entity_poly.type
_entity_poly.pdbx_seq_one_letter_code
_entity_poly.pdbx_strand_id
1 'polypeptide(L)'
;MEQDCNYAKGKWVADEKRPLYSGNECKQWLSKMWACRMMQRTDFFYESYRWQPHGCEMPEFSGPNLLSRLRHKTLAFVGDSLGRQQFQSIMCIATGGKYSPDVEDVGWKYGLVKAPGALRPDGWAYRFPETNTTILYYWSASLSELEPLNTTNSVTSYALHLDRPVTFLKKYFHGFDVLVLNTGHHWNRGKFNGNHWELYANGEPVGKGRLADLNRAKNLTLYSIARWVDSELASRPQMKAFLRTMSPRHFVNGDWNTGGSCGNSVPFSNGSEVLQDHSSDLPAERAVNGTQVKLLDITSTSQLRDEGHISNRTFRAPTGIHDCLHWCLPGIPDMWNELLFAQI
;
A
#
# COMPACT_ATOMS: atom_id res chain seq x y z
N MET A 1 32.06 0.37 -8.65
CA MET A 1 30.75 -0.25 -8.34
C MET A 1 29.92 0.86 -7.76
N GLU A 2 28.84 1.23 -8.43
CA GLU A 2 27.86 2.14 -7.86
C GLU A 2 27.19 1.39 -6.70
N GLN A 3 27.29 1.92 -5.49
CA GLN A 3 26.75 1.26 -4.30
C GLN A 3 25.22 1.35 -4.37
N ASP A 4 24.52 0.21 -4.31
CA ASP A 4 23.06 0.19 -4.28
C ASP A 4 22.57 1.04 -3.09
N CYS A 5 21.73 2.04 -3.39
CA CYS A 5 21.25 2.97 -2.37
C CYS A 5 20.22 2.32 -1.46
N ASN A 6 20.44 2.36 -0.15
CA ASN A 6 19.38 2.08 0.82
C ASN A 6 18.53 3.34 1.04
N TYR A 7 17.49 3.51 0.22
CA TYR A 7 16.60 4.67 0.30
C TYR A 7 15.80 4.75 1.62
N ALA A 8 15.72 3.68 2.40
CA ALA A 8 15.00 3.65 3.69
C ALA A 8 15.86 4.14 4.87
N LYS A 9 17.18 4.26 4.70
CA LYS A 9 18.11 4.83 5.68
C LYS A 9 18.31 6.30 5.41
N GLY A 10 18.16 7.16 6.43
CA GLY A 10 18.10 8.59 6.22
C GLY A 10 17.40 9.34 7.34
N LYS A 11 16.88 10.52 7.02
CA LYS A 11 16.17 11.37 7.98
C LYS A 11 15.06 12.20 7.36
N TRP A 12 14.07 12.54 8.16
CA TRP A 12 13.06 13.53 7.81
C TRP A 12 13.60 14.95 7.99
N VAL A 13 13.36 15.80 7.00
CA VAL A 13 13.77 17.21 7.01
C VAL A 13 12.62 18.10 6.57
N ALA A 14 12.56 19.33 7.09
CA ALA A 14 11.60 20.33 6.65
C ALA A 14 11.83 20.68 5.17
N ASP A 15 10.76 20.91 4.43
CA ASP A 15 10.80 21.25 3.01
C ASP A 15 9.64 22.18 2.64
N GLU A 16 9.99 23.40 2.22
CA GLU A 16 9.03 24.44 1.82
C GLU A 16 8.30 24.10 0.51
N LYS A 17 8.79 23.14 -0.27
CA LYS A 17 8.14 22.67 -1.50
C LYS A 17 6.97 21.70 -1.24
N ARG A 18 6.62 21.47 0.02
CA ARG A 18 5.58 20.52 0.44
C ARG A 18 4.28 21.23 0.84
N PRO A 19 3.12 20.55 0.71
CA PRO A 19 2.92 19.22 0.11
C PRO A 19 3.07 19.22 -1.42
N LEU A 20 3.24 18.03 -2.02
CA LEU A 20 3.41 17.86 -3.49
C LEU A 20 2.14 18.22 -4.29
N TYR A 21 1.00 18.30 -3.62
CA TYR A 21 -0.30 18.67 -4.21
C TYR A 21 -1.22 19.23 -3.13
N SER A 22 -2.25 19.96 -3.54
CA SER A 22 -3.26 20.48 -2.61
C SER A 22 -4.21 19.38 -2.14
N GLY A 23 -4.22 19.11 -0.83
CA GLY A 23 -5.16 18.16 -0.22
C GLY A 23 -6.63 18.55 -0.31
N ASN A 24 -6.93 19.82 -0.60
CA ASN A 24 -8.29 20.30 -0.80
C ASN A 24 -8.83 20.04 -2.21
N GLU A 25 -7.94 19.92 -3.20
CA GLU A 25 -8.32 19.93 -4.61
C GLU A 25 -8.42 18.53 -5.21
N CYS A 26 -7.69 17.55 -4.67
CA CYS A 26 -7.59 16.19 -5.22
C CYS A 26 -8.86 15.31 -5.01
N LYS A 27 -10.04 15.89 -5.21
CA LYS A 27 -11.34 15.26 -4.92
C LYS A 27 -11.68 14.12 -5.87
N GLN A 28 -11.09 14.10 -7.07
CA GLN A 28 -11.35 13.07 -8.09
C GLN A 28 -10.78 11.71 -7.65
N TRP A 29 -9.61 11.71 -7.02
CA TRP A 29 -8.86 10.48 -6.71
C TRP A 29 -8.96 10.10 -5.23
N LEU A 30 -9.04 11.10 -4.35
CA LEU A 30 -8.91 10.90 -2.92
C LEU A 30 -10.23 10.50 -2.27
N SER A 31 -10.20 9.44 -1.45
CA SER A 31 -11.35 9.11 -0.63
C SER A 31 -11.60 10.19 0.42
N LYS A 32 -12.86 10.63 0.58
CA LYS A 32 -13.27 11.54 1.67
C LYS A 32 -12.90 11.01 3.07
N MET A 33 -12.65 9.70 3.22
CA MET A 33 -12.21 9.09 4.48
C MET A 33 -10.75 9.34 4.83
N TRP A 34 -9.92 9.78 3.87
CA TRP A 34 -8.48 10.01 4.04
C TRP A 34 -8.05 11.46 3.70
N ALA A 35 -8.96 12.26 3.15
CA ALA A 35 -8.77 13.67 2.82
C ALA A 35 -8.85 14.59 4.06
N CYS A 36 -7.86 14.56 4.95
CA CYS A 36 -7.91 15.26 6.24
C CYS A 36 -8.11 16.77 6.13
N ARG A 37 -7.60 17.41 5.06
CA ARG A 37 -7.83 18.83 4.74
C ARG A 37 -9.31 19.16 4.50
N MET A 38 -10.11 18.17 4.10
CA MET A 38 -11.56 18.31 3.94
C MET A 38 -12.34 17.98 5.22
N MET A 39 -11.68 17.45 6.26
CA MET A 39 -12.32 17.04 7.52
C MET A 39 -12.19 18.13 8.60
N GLN A 40 -12.32 17.75 9.87
CA GLN A 40 -12.23 18.66 11.03
C GLN A 40 -10.80 18.85 11.55
N ARG A 41 -9.77 18.37 10.82
CA ARG A 41 -8.37 18.54 11.22
C ARG A 41 -7.95 19.99 11.00
N THR A 42 -7.18 20.56 11.93
CA THR A 42 -6.70 21.95 11.85
C THR A 42 -5.18 22.05 11.83
N ASP A 43 -4.47 21.03 12.29
CA ASP A 43 -3.02 20.91 12.28
C ASP A 43 -2.53 20.19 11.02
N PHE A 44 -1.70 20.86 10.21
CA PHE A 44 -1.19 20.32 8.94
C PHE A 44 0.33 20.40 8.79
N PHE A 45 1.06 20.69 9.87
CA PHE A 45 2.53 20.80 9.84
C PHE A 45 3.21 19.49 9.41
N TYR A 46 2.58 18.34 9.63
CA TYR A 46 3.06 17.04 9.19
C TYR A 46 3.25 16.94 7.66
N GLU A 47 2.56 17.78 6.89
CA GLU A 47 2.67 17.82 5.44
C GLU A 47 4.00 18.45 4.97
N SER A 48 4.66 19.27 5.82
CA SER A 48 5.81 20.12 5.44
C SER A 48 7.19 19.44 5.51
N TYR A 49 7.23 18.11 5.42
CA TYR A 49 8.46 17.34 5.58
C TYR A 49 8.70 16.37 4.42
N ARG A 50 9.97 16.20 4.06
CA ARG A 50 10.42 15.19 3.10
C ARG A 50 11.41 14.22 3.72
N TRP A 51 11.52 13.04 3.14
CA TRP A 51 12.56 12.09 3.48
C TRP A 51 13.85 12.41 2.72
N GLN A 52 14.98 12.38 3.40
CA GLN A 52 16.30 12.55 2.83
C GLN A 52 17.13 11.28 3.11
N PRO A 53 17.39 10.44 2.09
CA PRO A 53 18.20 9.25 2.26
C PRO A 53 19.64 9.60 2.63
N HIS A 54 20.30 8.72 3.36
CA HIS A 54 21.70 8.86 3.75
C HIS A 54 22.60 8.25 2.67
N GLY A 55 23.61 9.00 2.22
CA GLY A 55 24.60 8.51 1.25
C GLY A 55 24.08 8.42 -0.20
N CYS A 56 22.88 8.92 -0.49
CA CYS A 56 22.32 8.95 -1.84
C CYS A 56 21.52 10.22 -2.10
N GLU A 57 21.33 10.54 -3.38
CA GLU A 57 20.42 11.59 -3.82
C GLU A 57 19.04 11.00 -4.13
N MET A 58 17.98 11.69 -3.69
CA MET A 58 16.62 11.39 -4.11
C MET A 58 16.34 12.13 -5.43
N PRO A 59 15.91 11.45 -6.50
CA PRO A 59 15.59 12.14 -7.75
C PRO A 59 14.41 13.08 -7.56
N GLU A 60 14.38 14.17 -8.33
CA GLU A 60 13.30 15.15 -8.27
C GLU A 60 11.94 14.51 -8.61
N PHE A 61 11.08 14.43 -7.61
CA PHE A 61 9.77 13.81 -7.74
C PHE A 61 8.67 14.85 -7.94
N SER A 62 7.98 14.73 -9.07
CA SER A 62 6.83 15.56 -9.45
C SER A 62 5.90 14.75 -10.36
N GLY A 63 4.65 15.20 -10.53
CA GLY A 63 3.71 14.58 -11.46
C GLY A 63 4.27 14.42 -12.88
N PRO A 64 4.82 15.48 -13.51
CA PRO A 64 5.45 15.38 -14.82
C PRO A 64 6.62 14.39 -14.88
N ASN A 65 7.52 14.42 -13.88
CA ASN A 65 8.67 13.50 -13.85
C ASN A 65 8.23 12.05 -13.66
N LEU A 66 7.19 11.81 -12.85
CA LEU A 66 6.56 10.50 -12.67
C LEU A 66 5.98 9.98 -13.99
N LEU A 67 5.13 10.76 -14.65
CA LEU A 67 4.48 10.35 -15.90
C LEU A 67 5.48 10.18 -17.05
N SER A 68 6.56 10.97 -17.07
CA SER A 68 7.66 10.78 -18.01
C SER A 68 8.39 9.45 -17.79
N ARG A 69 8.68 9.10 -16.53
CA ARG A 69 9.35 7.84 -16.17
C ARG A 69 8.48 6.60 -16.41
N LEU A 70 7.17 6.76 -16.29
CA LEU A 70 6.17 5.73 -16.53
C LEU A 70 5.59 5.75 -17.95
N ARG A 71 6.17 6.53 -18.88
CA ARG A 71 5.69 6.59 -20.26
C ARG A 71 5.63 5.19 -20.88
N HIS A 72 4.47 4.87 -21.46
CA HIS A 72 4.11 3.58 -22.04
C HIS A 72 4.14 2.39 -21.07
N LYS A 73 4.09 2.65 -19.75
CA LYS A 73 4.14 1.62 -18.72
C LYS A 73 2.84 1.51 -17.94
N THR A 74 2.62 0.33 -17.37
CA THR A 74 1.56 0.06 -16.39
C THR A 74 2.16 -0.15 -15.00
N LEU A 75 1.78 0.73 -14.06
CA LEU A 75 2.06 0.61 -12.63
C LEU A 75 0.85 0.01 -11.91
N ALA A 76 1.04 -1.15 -11.28
CA ALA A 76 0.01 -1.88 -10.57
C ALA A 76 0.30 -1.94 -9.06
N PHE A 77 -0.64 -1.45 -8.25
CA PHE A 77 -0.68 -1.68 -6.81
C PHE A 77 -1.65 -2.83 -6.51
N VAL A 78 -1.20 -3.87 -5.81
CA VAL A 78 -2.05 -4.99 -5.41
C VAL A 78 -1.89 -5.23 -3.92
N GLY A 79 -2.98 -5.07 -3.17
CA GLY A 79 -2.89 -5.19 -1.72
C GLY A 79 -4.11 -4.71 -0.94
N ASP A 80 -3.85 -4.28 0.29
CA ASP A 80 -4.87 -3.83 1.25
C ASP A 80 -5.19 -2.32 1.17
N SER A 81 -5.92 -1.81 2.16
CA SER A 81 -6.30 -0.39 2.22
C SER A 81 -5.13 0.59 2.20
N LEU A 82 -3.95 0.21 2.68
CA LEU A 82 -2.75 1.05 2.63
C LEU A 82 -2.07 0.99 1.27
N GLY A 83 -2.23 -0.09 0.52
CA GLY A 83 -1.93 -0.11 -0.92
C GLY A 83 -2.80 0.89 -1.68
N ARG A 84 -4.09 0.95 -1.33
CA ARG A 84 -5.01 1.94 -1.90
C ARG A 84 -4.64 3.37 -1.53
N GLN A 85 -4.17 3.64 -0.31
CA GLN A 85 -3.69 4.98 0.07
C GLN A 85 -2.50 5.40 -0.79
N GLN A 86 -1.55 4.49 -1.01
CA GLN A 86 -0.40 4.75 -1.88
C GLN A 86 -0.83 5.03 -3.33
N PHE A 87 -1.77 4.24 -3.86
CA PHE A 87 -2.39 4.48 -5.17
C PHE A 87 -3.10 5.84 -5.26
N GLN A 88 -3.89 6.23 -4.26
CA GLN A 88 -4.59 7.51 -4.29
C GLN A 88 -3.62 8.70 -4.18
N SER A 89 -2.57 8.57 -3.35
CA SER A 89 -1.47 9.53 -3.27
C SER A 89 -0.81 9.73 -4.63
N ILE A 90 -0.41 8.65 -5.32
CA ILE A 90 0.28 8.78 -6.60
C ILE A 90 -0.62 9.37 -7.70
N MET A 91 -1.92 9.06 -7.68
CA MET A 91 -2.89 9.68 -8.59
C MET A 91 -3.00 11.19 -8.35
N CYS A 92 -3.05 11.62 -7.08
CA CYS A 92 -3.01 13.05 -6.74
C CYS A 92 -1.73 13.72 -7.21
N ILE A 93 -0.57 13.09 -7.02
CA ILE A 93 0.72 13.64 -7.44
C ILE A 93 0.78 13.74 -8.97
N ALA A 94 0.34 12.70 -9.68
CA ALA A 94 0.34 12.65 -11.15
C ALA A 94 -0.54 13.76 -11.76
N THR A 95 -1.67 14.12 -11.14
CA THR A 95 -2.53 15.22 -11.61
C THR A 95 -2.25 16.57 -10.96
N GLY A 96 -1.21 16.67 -10.13
CA GLY A 96 -0.94 17.88 -9.34
C GLY A 96 -2.08 18.26 -8.39
N GLY A 97 -2.90 17.29 -7.99
CA GLY A 97 -4.08 17.47 -7.14
C GLY A 97 -5.29 18.09 -7.85
N LYS A 98 -5.24 18.26 -9.17
CA LYS A 98 -6.30 18.92 -9.94
C LYS A 98 -7.28 17.90 -10.54
N TYR A 99 -8.46 18.39 -10.89
CA TYR A 99 -9.38 17.65 -11.74
C TYR A 99 -8.77 17.48 -13.13
N SER A 100 -8.73 16.25 -13.61
CA SER A 100 -8.14 15.89 -14.91
C SER A 100 -9.15 15.07 -15.70
N PRO A 101 -9.97 15.72 -16.55
CA PRO A 101 -11.00 15.04 -17.35
C PRO A 101 -10.39 14.13 -18.41
N ASP A 102 -9.15 14.41 -18.84
CA ASP A 102 -8.46 13.64 -19.88
C ASP A 102 -7.92 12.29 -19.37
N VAL A 103 -7.93 12.05 -18.05
CA VAL A 103 -7.53 10.77 -17.46
C VAL A 103 -8.68 9.78 -17.65
N GLU A 104 -8.43 8.71 -18.40
CA GLU A 104 -9.44 7.75 -18.79
C GLU A 104 -9.59 6.64 -17.74
N ASP A 105 -10.83 6.27 -17.40
CA ASP A 105 -11.10 5.04 -16.67
C ASP A 105 -11.02 3.83 -17.61
N VAL A 106 -10.00 2.99 -17.40
CA VAL A 106 -9.75 1.77 -18.17
C VAL A 106 -9.91 0.51 -17.31
N GLY A 107 -10.63 0.61 -16.18
CA GLY A 107 -10.86 -0.50 -15.25
C GLY A 107 -11.42 -1.77 -15.91
N TRP A 108 -12.25 -1.60 -16.94
CA TRP A 108 -12.83 -2.69 -17.71
C TRP A 108 -11.79 -3.60 -18.38
N LYS A 109 -10.63 -3.07 -18.78
CA LYS A 109 -9.53 -3.87 -19.37
C LYS A 109 -8.94 -4.87 -18.37
N TYR A 110 -9.06 -4.57 -17.08
CA TYR A 110 -8.54 -5.35 -15.98
C TYR A 110 -9.65 -6.09 -15.21
N GLY A 111 -10.87 -6.15 -15.76
CA GLY A 111 -12.00 -6.80 -15.09
C GLY A 111 -12.46 -6.09 -13.81
N LEU A 112 -12.10 -4.81 -13.64
CA LEU A 112 -12.42 -4.00 -12.45
C LEU A 112 -13.78 -3.31 -12.56
N VAL A 113 -14.68 -3.87 -13.38
CA VAL A 113 -16.04 -3.35 -13.51
C VAL A 113 -16.78 -3.65 -12.21
N LYS A 114 -17.45 -2.64 -11.67
CA LYS A 114 -18.27 -2.79 -10.46
C LYS A 114 -19.36 -3.84 -10.71
N ALA A 115 -19.31 -4.95 -9.96
CA ALA A 115 -20.32 -5.99 -10.05
C ALA A 115 -21.71 -5.46 -9.61
N PRO A 116 -22.81 -5.99 -10.17
CA PRO A 116 -24.17 -5.63 -9.74
C PRO A 116 -24.34 -5.81 -8.22
N GLY A 117 -24.90 -4.80 -7.55
CA GLY A 117 -25.12 -4.82 -6.10
C GLY A 117 -23.89 -4.60 -5.22
N ALA A 118 -22.67 -4.61 -5.77
CA ALA A 118 -21.47 -4.30 -5.01
C ALA A 118 -21.49 -2.84 -4.52
N LEU A 119 -20.90 -2.56 -3.35
CA LEU A 119 -20.77 -1.19 -2.87
C LEU A 119 -19.72 -0.40 -3.68
N ARG A 120 -18.65 -1.08 -4.11
CA ARG A 120 -17.51 -0.53 -4.86
C ARG A 120 -16.92 -1.61 -5.79
N PRO A 121 -16.18 -1.25 -6.85
CA PRO A 121 -15.38 -2.22 -7.60
C PRO A 121 -14.23 -2.78 -6.75
N ASP A 122 -13.65 -3.90 -7.20
CA ASP A 122 -12.48 -4.53 -6.57
C ASP A 122 -11.17 -3.77 -6.84
N GLY A 123 -11.24 -2.68 -7.60
CA GLY A 123 -10.08 -1.87 -7.94
C GLY A 123 -10.42 -0.72 -8.88
N TRP A 124 -9.40 0.00 -9.30
CA TRP A 124 -9.49 1.06 -10.31
C TRP A 124 -8.28 1.00 -11.23
N ALA A 125 -8.44 1.36 -12.50
CA ALA A 125 -7.31 1.53 -13.42
C ALA A 125 -7.53 2.79 -14.26
N TYR A 126 -6.55 3.69 -14.24
CA TYR A 126 -6.62 4.97 -14.91
C TYR A 126 -5.47 5.12 -15.90
N ARG A 127 -5.77 5.61 -17.10
CA ARG A 127 -4.80 5.84 -18.16
C ARG A 127 -4.63 7.32 -18.42
N PHE A 128 -3.38 7.77 -18.48
CA PHE A 128 -2.96 9.10 -18.89
C PHE A 128 -2.63 9.06 -20.40
N PRO A 129 -3.47 9.59 -21.29
CA PRO A 129 -3.31 9.40 -22.74
C PRO A 129 -2.00 9.97 -23.29
N GLU A 130 -1.58 11.15 -22.82
CA GLU A 130 -0.38 11.86 -23.30
C GLU A 130 0.92 11.05 -23.15
N THR A 131 1.02 10.25 -22.09
CA THR A 131 2.18 9.39 -21.83
C THR A 131 1.87 7.92 -22.09
N ASN A 132 0.62 7.57 -22.40
CA ASN A 132 0.10 6.21 -22.39
C ASN A 132 0.49 5.44 -21.11
N THR A 133 0.53 6.14 -19.98
CA THR A 133 0.81 5.56 -18.66
C THR A 133 -0.48 5.02 -18.07
N THR A 134 -0.49 3.81 -17.54
CA THR A 134 -1.61 3.28 -16.76
C THR A 134 -1.19 3.12 -15.30
N ILE A 135 -1.99 3.64 -14.37
CA ILE A 135 -1.82 3.41 -12.93
C ILE A 135 -3.08 2.71 -12.43
N LEU A 136 -2.92 1.58 -11.74
CA LEU A 136 -4.03 0.80 -11.24
C LEU A 136 -3.84 0.31 -9.83
N TYR A 137 -4.96 0.01 -9.19
CA TYR A 137 -5.04 -0.62 -7.89
C TYR A 137 -6.01 -1.80 -7.94
N TYR A 138 -5.63 -2.92 -7.34
CA TYR A 138 -6.51 -4.07 -7.08
C TYR A 138 -6.52 -4.43 -5.60
N TRP A 139 -7.72 -4.63 -5.05
CA TRP A 139 -7.95 -5.03 -3.68
C TRP A 139 -7.68 -6.53 -3.51
N SER A 140 -6.59 -6.85 -2.81
CA SER A 140 -6.32 -8.18 -2.28
C SER A 140 -5.66 -8.05 -0.91
N ALA A 141 -6.47 -8.12 0.14
CA ALA A 141 -5.98 -7.87 1.49
C ALA A 141 -4.96 -8.92 1.98
N SER A 142 -4.99 -10.14 1.44
CA SER A 142 -4.06 -11.24 1.76
C SER A 142 -3.03 -11.52 0.66
N LEU A 143 -3.22 -11.02 -0.56
CA LEU A 143 -2.48 -11.42 -1.78
C LEU A 143 -2.73 -12.87 -2.25
N SER A 144 -3.57 -13.61 -1.54
CA SER A 144 -3.86 -15.02 -1.80
C SER A 144 -5.03 -15.23 -2.75
N GLU A 145 -5.01 -16.35 -3.45
CA GLU A 145 -6.19 -16.90 -4.10
C GLU A 145 -7.25 -17.31 -3.07
N LEU A 146 -8.50 -17.04 -3.40
CA LEU A 146 -9.67 -17.43 -2.63
C LEU A 146 -10.53 -18.38 -3.47
N GLU A 147 -10.72 -19.60 -2.98
CA GLU A 147 -11.58 -20.60 -3.62
C GLU A 147 -12.78 -20.90 -2.72
N PRO A 148 -14.03 -20.79 -3.22
CA PRO A 148 -15.20 -21.13 -2.43
C PRO A 148 -15.20 -22.65 -2.12
N LEU A 149 -15.34 -23.03 -0.85
CA LEU A 149 -15.37 -24.44 -0.45
C LEU A 149 -16.65 -25.17 -0.87
N ASN A 150 -17.70 -24.42 -1.19
CA ASN A 150 -18.95 -24.95 -1.70
C ASN A 150 -19.52 -23.99 -2.74
N THR A 151 -19.42 -24.35 -4.01
CA THR A 151 -19.85 -23.51 -5.15
C THR A 151 -21.36 -23.44 -5.32
N THR A 152 -22.12 -24.32 -4.65
CA THR A 152 -23.59 -24.35 -4.71
C THR A 152 -24.27 -23.57 -3.58
N ASN A 153 -23.51 -23.13 -2.57
CA ASN A 153 -24.03 -22.38 -1.43
C ASN A 153 -23.42 -20.96 -1.40
N SER A 154 -24.27 -19.93 -1.43
CA SER A 154 -23.85 -18.53 -1.37
C SER A 154 -23.28 -18.11 -0.01
N VAL A 155 -23.55 -18.87 1.06
CA VAL A 155 -23.01 -18.69 2.42
C VAL A 155 -21.97 -19.76 2.71
N THR A 156 -20.90 -19.78 1.91
CA THR A 156 -19.79 -20.73 2.05
C THR A 156 -18.54 -20.07 2.63
N SER A 157 -17.72 -20.88 3.30
CA SER A 157 -16.33 -20.53 3.62
C SER A 157 -15.48 -20.53 2.35
N TYR A 158 -14.38 -19.79 2.38
CA TYR A 158 -13.41 -19.72 1.30
C TYR A 158 -12.06 -20.28 1.77
N ALA A 159 -11.48 -21.17 0.96
CA ALA A 159 -10.08 -21.54 1.08
C ALA A 159 -9.22 -20.35 0.66
N LEU A 160 -8.47 -19.81 1.63
CA LEU A 160 -7.41 -18.84 1.40
C LEU A 160 -6.10 -19.61 1.24
N HIS A 161 -5.62 -19.70 0.01
CA HIS A 161 -4.40 -20.44 -0.34
C HIS A 161 -3.17 -19.59 -0.07
N LEU A 162 -2.40 -19.97 0.95
CA LEU A 162 -1.22 -19.23 1.41
C LEU A 162 -0.09 -19.23 0.39
N ASP A 163 -0.08 -20.17 -0.55
CA ASP A 163 0.96 -20.46 -1.53
C ASP A 163 0.56 -20.13 -2.97
N ARG A 164 -0.66 -19.62 -3.18
CA ARG A 164 -1.17 -19.27 -4.52
C ARG A 164 -1.46 -17.77 -4.60
N PRO A 165 -0.94 -17.07 -5.63
CA PRO A 165 -1.23 -15.65 -5.83
C PRO A 165 -2.70 -15.43 -6.15
N VAL A 166 -3.24 -14.30 -5.72
CA VAL A 166 -4.60 -13.87 -6.05
C VAL A 166 -4.84 -13.97 -7.56
N THR A 167 -6.02 -14.48 -7.95
CA THR A 167 -6.36 -14.80 -9.34
C THR A 167 -6.17 -13.60 -10.30
N PHE A 168 -6.34 -12.37 -9.81
CA PHE A 168 -6.04 -11.16 -10.57
C PHE A 168 -4.59 -11.10 -11.06
N LEU A 169 -3.62 -11.42 -10.20
CA LEU A 169 -2.20 -11.47 -10.60
C LEU A 169 -2.02 -12.54 -11.67
N LYS A 170 -2.48 -13.78 -11.45
CA LYS A 170 -2.37 -14.86 -12.44
C LYS A 170 -2.89 -14.45 -13.83
N LYS A 171 -3.96 -13.64 -13.87
CA LYS A 171 -4.61 -13.23 -15.12
C LYS A 171 -3.94 -12.03 -15.81
N TYR A 172 -3.49 -11.04 -15.05
CA TYR A 172 -3.08 -9.74 -15.59
C TYR A 172 -1.59 -9.42 -15.43
N PHE A 173 -0.81 -10.27 -14.76
CA PHE A 173 0.60 -10.03 -14.45
C PHE A 173 1.43 -9.58 -15.65
N HIS A 174 1.24 -10.24 -16.81
CA HIS A 174 2.00 -9.95 -18.04
C HIS A 174 1.76 -8.53 -18.60
N GLY A 175 0.69 -7.85 -18.18
CA GLY A 175 0.39 -6.47 -18.59
C GLY A 175 1.07 -5.40 -17.73
N PHE A 176 1.78 -5.76 -16.66
CA PHE A 176 2.39 -4.79 -15.73
C PHE A 176 3.87 -4.57 -16.04
N ASP A 177 4.35 -3.33 -15.88
CA ASP A 177 5.78 -2.99 -15.98
C ASP A 177 6.38 -2.71 -14.60
N VAL A 178 5.55 -2.19 -13.69
CA VAL A 178 5.89 -2.02 -12.29
C VAL A 178 4.78 -2.63 -11.43
N LEU A 179 5.12 -3.52 -10.51
CA LEU A 179 4.19 -4.15 -9.56
C LEU A 179 4.58 -3.81 -8.13
N VAL A 180 3.65 -3.32 -7.33
CA VAL A 180 3.83 -3.05 -5.90
C VAL A 180 2.83 -3.89 -5.12
N LEU A 181 3.35 -4.84 -4.34
CA LEU A 181 2.57 -5.73 -3.49
C LEU A 181 2.61 -5.27 -2.05
N ASN A 182 1.48 -5.36 -1.34
CA ASN A 182 1.48 -5.16 0.12
C ASN A 182 0.38 -5.96 0.82
N THR A 183 0.65 -6.39 2.05
CA THR A 183 -0.36 -6.97 2.95
C THR A 183 0.11 -6.88 4.40
N GLY A 184 -0.81 -6.82 5.36
CA GLY A 184 -0.44 -6.80 6.78
C GLY A 184 -1.64 -6.77 7.72
N HIS A 185 -2.28 -5.62 7.86
CA HIS A 185 -3.25 -5.37 8.94
C HIS A 185 -4.51 -6.24 8.89
N HIS A 186 -4.81 -6.85 7.75
CA HIS A 186 -5.94 -7.77 7.58
C HIS A 186 -5.66 -9.21 8.06
N TRP A 187 -4.42 -9.55 8.41
CA TRP A 187 -4.04 -10.84 9.00
C TRP A 187 -4.42 -10.91 10.49
N ASN A 188 -5.72 -10.81 10.78
CA ASN A 188 -6.26 -10.91 12.14
C ASN A 188 -7.56 -11.73 12.18
N ARG A 189 -7.86 -12.29 13.35
CA ARG A 189 -9.01 -13.19 13.54
C ARG A 189 -10.35 -12.56 13.17
N GLY A 190 -10.54 -11.27 13.46
CA GLY A 190 -11.78 -10.57 13.14
C GLY A 190 -12.06 -10.52 11.64
N LYS A 191 -11.03 -10.23 10.83
CA LYS A 191 -11.13 -10.23 9.36
C LYS A 191 -11.30 -11.64 8.80
N PHE A 192 -10.56 -12.61 9.32
CA PHE A 192 -10.67 -13.99 8.83
C PHE A 192 -12.06 -14.58 9.12
N ASN A 193 -12.57 -14.40 10.33
CA ASN A 193 -13.92 -14.85 10.70
C ASN A 193 -14.99 -14.10 9.90
N GLY A 194 -14.89 -12.78 9.78
CA GLY A 194 -15.87 -11.96 9.08
C GLY A 194 -15.94 -12.19 7.56
N ASN A 195 -14.85 -12.71 6.96
CA ASN A 195 -14.83 -13.10 5.54
C ASN A 195 -14.97 -14.62 5.33
N HIS A 196 -15.19 -15.40 6.40
CA HIS A 196 -15.28 -16.86 6.35
C HIS A 196 -14.06 -17.52 5.67
N TRP A 197 -12.85 -17.04 5.97
CA TRP A 197 -11.61 -17.57 5.40
C TRP A 197 -11.04 -18.73 6.21
N GLU A 198 -10.74 -19.81 5.52
CA GLU A 198 -10.05 -20.99 6.05
C GLU A 198 -8.67 -21.09 5.39
N LEU A 199 -7.64 -21.41 6.16
CA LEU A 199 -6.27 -21.46 5.64
C LEU A 199 -5.99 -22.75 4.89
N TYR A 200 -5.46 -22.62 3.68
CA TYR A 200 -5.02 -23.73 2.84
C TYR A 200 -3.58 -23.53 2.40
N ALA A 201 -2.83 -24.62 2.24
CA ALA A 201 -1.51 -24.63 1.63
C ALA A 201 -1.32 -25.98 0.91
N ASN A 202 -0.74 -25.97 -0.28
CA ASN A 202 -0.61 -27.14 -1.15
C ASN A 202 -1.95 -27.84 -1.43
N GLY A 203 -3.05 -27.08 -1.43
CA GLY A 203 -4.40 -27.62 -1.65
C GLY A 203 -5.08 -28.26 -0.43
N GLU A 204 -4.40 -28.33 0.72
CA GLU A 204 -4.94 -28.95 1.93
C GLU A 204 -5.20 -27.92 3.04
N PRO A 205 -6.20 -28.14 3.91
CA PRO A 205 -6.44 -27.28 5.06
C PRO A 205 -5.24 -27.29 6.03
N VAL A 206 -4.79 -26.11 6.46
CA VAL A 206 -3.71 -25.96 7.44
C VAL A 206 -4.25 -26.21 8.86
N GLY A 207 -4.58 -27.46 9.17
CA GLY A 207 -4.84 -28.04 10.50
C GLY A 207 -6.00 -27.48 11.34
N LYS A 208 -6.68 -28.34 12.13
CA LYS A 208 -7.62 -27.92 13.19
C LYS A 208 -6.94 -28.02 14.58
N GLY A 209 -6.53 -26.89 15.16
CA GLY A 209 -6.00 -26.80 16.55
C GLY A 209 -5.13 -25.56 16.82
N ARG A 210 -5.19 -25.03 18.07
CA ARG A 210 -4.54 -23.78 18.57
C ARG A 210 -4.34 -22.70 17.50
N LEU A 211 -5.41 -22.36 16.77
CA LEU A 211 -5.51 -21.22 15.85
C LEU A 211 -4.24 -21.00 15.01
N ALA A 212 -4.17 -21.65 13.85
CA ALA A 212 -3.58 -21.09 12.62
C ALA A 212 -2.91 -19.74 12.88
N ASP A 213 -1.62 -19.76 13.23
CA ASP A 213 -0.90 -18.56 13.62
C ASP A 213 -0.89 -17.63 12.40
N LEU A 214 -1.76 -16.61 12.41
CA LEU A 214 -1.97 -15.74 11.27
C LEU A 214 -0.69 -14.97 10.92
N ASN A 215 0.24 -14.78 11.86
CA ASN A 215 1.55 -14.20 11.55
C ASN A 215 2.40 -15.20 10.75
N ARG A 216 2.44 -16.47 11.14
CA ARG A 216 3.13 -17.51 10.36
C ARG A 216 2.49 -17.69 8.99
N ALA A 217 1.16 -17.68 8.92
CA ALA A 217 0.41 -17.76 7.68
C ALA A 217 0.76 -16.58 6.75
N LYS A 218 0.74 -15.34 7.28
CA LYS A 218 1.18 -14.15 6.56
C LYS A 218 2.60 -14.30 6.05
N ASN A 219 3.52 -14.73 6.89
CA ASN A 219 4.93 -14.87 6.53
C ASN A 219 5.13 -15.92 5.42
N LEU A 220 4.40 -17.04 5.49
CA LEU A 220 4.38 -18.04 4.43
C LEU A 220 3.84 -17.43 3.13
N THR A 221 2.76 -16.64 3.19
CA THR A 221 2.24 -15.96 2.01
C THR A 221 3.20 -14.95 1.42
N LEU A 222 3.83 -14.09 2.23
CA LEU A 222 4.86 -13.17 1.72
C LEU A 222 5.96 -13.93 0.98
N TYR A 223 6.47 -15.01 1.57
CA TYR A 223 7.49 -15.86 0.96
C TYR A 223 7.01 -16.50 -0.35
N SER A 224 5.86 -17.18 -0.34
CA SER A 224 5.35 -17.89 -1.50
C SER A 224 5.00 -16.95 -2.66
N ILE A 225 4.39 -15.79 -2.36
CA ILE A 225 4.06 -14.81 -3.39
C ILE A 225 5.32 -14.16 -3.95
N ALA A 226 6.32 -13.83 -3.14
CA ALA A 226 7.59 -13.32 -3.63
C ALA A 226 8.29 -14.33 -4.56
N ARG A 227 8.28 -15.62 -4.21
CA ARG A 227 8.83 -16.71 -5.06
C ARG A 227 8.05 -16.89 -6.36
N TRP A 228 6.72 -16.80 -6.32
CA TRP A 228 5.91 -16.85 -7.52
C TRP A 228 6.24 -15.67 -8.45
N VAL A 229 6.26 -14.44 -7.93
CA VAL A 229 6.62 -13.26 -8.74
C VAL A 229 8.03 -13.39 -9.32
N ASP A 230 9.00 -13.83 -8.53
CA ASP A 230 10.38 -14.06 -8.97
C ASP A 230 10.44 -15.05 -10.16
N SER A 231 9.66 -16.13 -10.09
CA SER A 231 9.56 -17.10 -11.18
C SER A 231 8.98 -16.51 -12.46
N GLU A 232 7.99 -15.60 -12.34
CA GLU A 232 7.42 -14.90 -13.50
C GLU A 232 8.38 -13.86 -14.07
N LEU A 233 9.17 -13.18 -13.23
CA LEU A 233 10.19 -12.20 -13.62
C LEU A 233 11.32 -12.82 -14.44
N ALA A 234 11.60 -14.13 -14.29
CA ALA A 234 12.57 -14.83 -15.13
C ALA A 234 12.27 -14.71 -16.64
N SER A 235 10.99 -14.56 -17.00
CA SER A 235 10.54 -14.34 -18.38
C SER A 235 10.39 -12.86 -18.76
N ARG A 236 10.59 -11.93 -17.80
CA ARG A 236 10.33 -10.48 -17.94
C ARG A 236 11.38 -9.64 -17.19
N PRO A 237 12.66 -9.68 -17.60
CA PRO A 237 13.76 -9.04 -16.86
C PRO A 237 13.64 -7.51 -16.74
N GLN A 238 12.85 -6.86 -17.60
CA GLN A 238 12.59 -5.42 -17.56
C GLN A 238 11.51 -5.01 -16.55
N MET A 239 10.68 -5.94 -16.10
CA MET A 239 9.60 -5.67 -15.13
C MET A 239 10.21 -5.46 -13.74
N LYS A 240 9.74 -4.45 -13.02
CA LYS A 240 10.15 -4.20 -11.63
C LYS A 240 9.03 -4.60 -10.69
N ALA A 241 9.31 -5.50 -9.76
CA ALA A 241 8.36 -5.87 -8.71
C ALA A 241 8.88 -5.48 -7.33
N PHE A 242 7.99 -5.00 -6.48
CA PHE A 242 8.27 -4.56 -5.14
C PHE A 242 7.34 -5.26 -4.15
N LEU A 243 7.91 -5.77 -3.06
CA LEU A 243 7.16 -6.09 -1.85
C LEU A 243 7.33 -4.92 -0.88
N ARG A 244 6.24 -4.19 -0.63
CA ARG A 244 6.24 -3.08 0.32
C ARG A 244 6.12 -3.62 1.74
N THR A 245 6.96 -3.13 2.63
CA THR A 245 6.92 -3.48 4.05
C THR A 245 5.65 -2.96 4.74
N MET A 246 5.37 -3.51 5.91
CA MET A 246 4.18 -3.19 6.69
C MET A 246 4.22 -1.75 7.17
N SER A 247 3.20 -0.96 6.81
CA SER A 247 3.01 0.37 7.38
C SER A 247 2.69 0.26 8.88
N PRO A 248 3.33 1.07 9.74
CA PRO A 248 3.10 1.03 11.17
C PRO A 248 1.73 1.60 11.55
N ARG A 249 1.39 1.40 12.82
CA ARG A 249 0.19 1.91 13.49
C ARG A 249 0.60 2.44 14.86
N HIS A 250 0.06 3.58 15.27
CA HIS A 250 0.52 4.31 16.44
C HIS A 250 -0.55 4.43 17.52
N PHE A 251 -1.00 3.30 18.07
CA PHE A 251 -1.93 3.33 19.20
C PHE A 251 -1.19 3.54 20.52
N VAL A 252 -1.72 4.43 21.37
CA VAL A 252 -1.34 4.61 22.77
C VAL A 252 -2.50 4.23 23.69
N ASN A 253 -2.17 3.70 24.87
CA ASN A 253 -3.13 3.33 25.93
C ASN A 253 -4.23 2.33 25.51
N GLY A 254 -3.94 1.45 24.55
CA GLY A 254 -4.85 0.43 24.07
C GLY A 254 -4.66 0.17 22.58
N ASP A 255 -5.66 -0.46 21.98
CA ASP A 255 -5.76 -0.76 20.55
C ASP A 255 -7.09 -0.21 19.98
N TRP A 256 -7.33 -0.35 18.68
CA TRP A 256 -8.51 0.11 17.97
C TRP A 256 -9.85 -0.32 18.60
N ASN A 257 -9.86 -1.44 19.34
CA ASN A 257 -11.04 -2.00 20.01
C ASN A 257 -10.97 -1.98 21.54
N THR A 258 -9.91 -1.44 22.13
CA THR A 258 -9.69 -1.43 23.59
C THR A 258 -9.45 -0.02 24.14
N GLY A 259 -9.91 1.01 23.41
CA GLY A 259 -9.80 2.41 23.82
C GLY A 259 -8.46 3.07 23.47
N GLY A 260 -7.67 2.44 22.61
CA GLY A 260 -6.44 3.02 22.10
C GLY A 260 -6.70 4.27 21.26
N SER A 261 -5.75 5.21 21.31
CA SER A 261 -5.85 6.48 20.61
C SER A 261 -4.53 6.86 19.92
N CYS A 262 -4.60 7.88 19.09
CA CYS A 262 -3.47 8.60 18.50
C CYS A 262 -3.94 10.04 18.29
N GLY A 263 -3.04 10.95 17.94
CA GLY A 263 -3.39 12.36 17.78
C GLY A 263 -2.32 13.30 18.32
N ASN A 264 -1.11 12.79 18.50
CA ASN A 264 0.06 13.64 18.60
C ASN A 264 0.12 14.54 17.36
N SER A 265 0.32 15.83 17.57
CA SER A 265 0.47 16.82 16.50
C SER A 265 1.89 17.36 16.40
N VAL A 266 2.80 16.89 17.28
CA VAL A 266 4.21 17.30 17.32
C VAL A 266 5.01 16.38 16.38
N PRO A 267 5.56 16.91 15.27
CA PRO A 267 6.38 16.12 14.36
C PRO A 267 7.63 15.57 15.06
N PHE A 268 8.04 14.35 14.68
CA PHE A 268 9.28 13.71 15.13
C PHE A 268 9.34 13.38 16.62
N SER A 269 8.19 13.21 17.26
CA SER A 269 8.09 12.73 18.64
C SER A 269 8.84 11.42 18.88
N ASN A 270 8.91 10.57 17.85
CA ASN A 270 9.60 9.28 17.84
C ASN A 270 11.02 9.36 17.26
N GLY A 271 11.56 10.57 17.07
CA GLY A 271 12.82 10.82 16.38
C GLY A 271 12.64 11.19 14.91
N SER A 272 13.74 11.51 14.23
CA SER A 272 13.74 11.97 12.84
C SER A 272 14.62 11.14 11.90
N GLU A 273 15.38 10.16 12.41
CA GLU A 273 16.37 9.43 11.64
C GLU A 273 16.18 7.90 11.71
N VAL A 274 16.53 7.22 10.62
CA VAL A 274 16.64 5.76 10.51
C VAL A 274 18.08 5.46 10.11
N LEU A 275 18.80 4.74 10.97
CA LEU A 275 20.22 4.44 10.78
C LEU A 275 20.51 2.96 10.51
N GLN A 276 19.55 2.08 10.81
CA GLN A 276 19.67 0.65 10.54
C GLN A 276 19.73 0.36 9.05
N ASP A 277 20.48 -0.68 8.68
CA ASP A 277 20.58 -1.14 7.29
C ASP A 277 19.51 -2.17 6.94
N HIS A 278 19.04 -2.93 7.92
CA HIS A 278 18.00 -3.95 7.76
C HIS A 278 16.60 -3.41 8.04
N SER A 279 15.61 -3.99 7.39
CA SER A 279 14.22 -3.61 7.60
C SER A 279 13.74 -3.97 9.00
N SER A 280 12.89 -3.13 9.59
CA SER A 280 12.11 -3.51 10.78
C SER A 280 11.01 -4.54 10.48
N ASP A 281 10.66 -4.76 9.20
CA ASP A 281 9.77 -5.84 8.76
C ASP A 281 10.56 -7.03 8.22
N LEU A 282 11.24 -7.74 9.13
CA LEU A 282 12.07 -8.90 8.79
C LEU A 282 11.35 -9.98 7.97
N PRO A 283 10.05 -10.29 8.18
CA PRO A 283 9.33 -11.21 7.31
C PRO A 283 9.30 -10.79 5.84
N ALA A 284 9.06 -9.51 5.55
CA ALA A 284 9.05 -9.00 4.19
C ALA A 284 10.46 -8.97 3.58
N GLU A 285 11.47 -8.53 4.34
CA GLU A 285 12.88 -8.56 3.93
C GLU A 285 13.34 -9.98 3.59
N ARG A 286 13.02 -10.96 4.44
CA ARG A 286 13.35 -12.38 4.21
C ARG A 286 12.59 -12.98 3.04
N ALA A 287 11.35 -12.56 2.79
CA ALA A 287 10.55 -13.07 1.69
C ALA A 287 11.17 -12.74 0.31
N VAL A 288 11.77 -11.55 0.17
CA VAL A 288 12.41 -11.13 -1.08
C VAL A 288 13.88 -11.55 -1.21
N ASN A 289 14.50 -12.03 -0.12
CA ASN A 289 15.92 -12.40 -0.14
C ASN A 289 16.20 -13.53 -1.15
N GLY A 290 17.20 -13.32 -2.01
CA GLY A 290 17.52 -14.24 -3.10
C GLY A 290 16.44 -14.32 -4.18
N THR A 291 15.69 -13.23 -4.40
CA THR A 291 14.77 -13.04 -5.54
C THR A 291 15.11 -11.73 -6.26
N GLN A 292 14.53 -11.54 -7.44
CA GLN A 292 14.55 -10.27 -8.18
C GLN A 292 13.49 -9.27 -7.67
N VAL A 293 12.61 -9.68 -6.75
CA VAL A 293 11.63 -8.79 -6.12
C VAL A 293 12.38 -7.85 -5.18
N LYS A 294 12.14 -6.54 -5.30
CA LYS A 294 12.77 -5.53 -4.45
C LYS A 294 11.96 -5.30 -3.18
N LEU A 295 12.63 -4.98 -2.07
CA LEU A 295 11.95 -4.50 -0.87
C LEU A 295 11.67 -3.01 -1.02
N LEU A 296 10.40 -2.59 -0.96
CA LEU A 296 10.05 -1.18 -0.81
C LEU A 296 9.87 -0.90 0.69
N ASP A 297 10.96 -0.56 1.36
CA ASP A 297 10.95 -0.43 2.81
C ASP A 297 10.48 0.96 3.29
N ILE A 298 9.28 0.97 3.87
CA ILE A 298 8.61 2.15 4.40
C ILE A 298 8.45 2.11 5.93
N THR A 299 8.75 0.99 6.59
CA THR A 299 8.26 0.72 7.95
C THR A 299 8.88 1.69 8.94
N SER A 300 10.21 1.72 9.01
CA SER A 300 10.93 2.54 9.99
C SER A 300 10.77 4.03 9.68
N THR A 301 10.78 4.43 8.40
CA THR A 301 10.60 5.83 8.00
C THR A 301 9.20 6.34 8.37
N SER A 302 8.17 5.50 8.25
CA SER A 302 6.79 5.83 8.65
C SER A 302 6.56 5.75 10.16
N GLN A 303 7.36 4.96 10.90
CA GLN A 303 7.26 4.81 12.37
C GLN A 303 7.61 6.11 13.12
N LEU A 304 8.36 6.99 12.47
CA LEU A 304 8.75 8.29 13.01
C LEU A 304 7.65 9.36 12.89
N ARG A 305 6.52 9.04 12.25
CA ARG A 305 5.55 10.02 11.74
C ARG A 305 4.16 9.84 12.33
N ASP A 306 4.06 9.52 13.62
CA ASP A 306 2.79 9.23 14.29
C ASP A 306 1.73 10.33 14.12
N GLU A 307 2.17 11.58 13.95
CA GLU A 307 1.32 12.74 13.72
C GLU A 307 0.59 12.71 12.36
N GLY A 308 1.04 11.92 11.40
CA GLY A 308 0.44 11.82 10.07
C GLY A 308 -0.87 11.02 10.01
N HIS A 309 -1.27 10.35 11.10
CA HIS A 309 -2.49 9.56 11.15
C HIS A 309 -3.76 10.42 11.16
N ILE A 310 -4.88 9.82 10.77
CA ILE A 310 -6.19 10.48 10.70
C ILE A 310 -6.76 10.72 12.11
N SER A 311 -6.48 9.82 13.05
CA SER A 311 -6.96 9.89 14.43
C SER A 311 -8.50 9.95 14.48
N ASN A 312 -9.08 10.76 15.37
CA ASN A 312 -10.52 10.96 15.54
C ASN A 312 -11.09 12.03 14.60
N ARG A 313 -10.31 12.53 13.63
CA ARG A 313 -10.69 13.67 12.80
C ARG A 313 -11.59 13.31 11.61
N THR A 314 -12.18 12.11 11.59
CA THR A 314 -13.05 11.69 10.49
C THR A 314 -14.45 12.31 10.60
N PHE A 315 -15.13 12.51 9.45
CA PHE A 315 -16.48 13.11 9.37
C PHE A 315 -17.57 12.43 10.22
N ARG A 316 -17.36 11.18 10.67
CA ARG A 316 -18.36 10.35 11.34
C ARG A 316 -17.76 9.40 12.38
N ALA A 317 -16.58 9.70 12.95
CA ALA A 317 -16.05 8.84 14.01
C ALA A 317 -17.06 8.82 15.18
N PRO A 318 -17.56 7.65 15.59
CA PRO A 318 -18.18 7.54 16.90
C PRO A 318 -17.21 8.09 17.94
N THR A 319 -17.71 8.86 18.90
CA THR A 319 -16.92 9.40 20.01
C THR A 319 -16.02 8.32 20.61
N GLY A 320 -14.71 8.54 20.64
CA GLY A 320 -13.73 7.60 21.20
C GLY A 320 -13.08 6.64 20.21
N ILE A 321 -13.44 6.64 18.91
CA ILE A 321 -12.76 5.82 17.89
C ILE A 321 -11.70 6.64 17.16
N HIS A 322 -10.46 6.13 17.14
CA HIS A 322 -9.33 6.74 16.44
C HIS A 322 -8.83 5.83 15.32
N ASP A 323 -8.65 6.39 14.13
CA ASP A 323 -7.95 5.72 13.04
C ASP A 323 -6.44 6.00 13.13
N CYS A 324 -5.73 5.08 13.80
CA CYS A 324 -4.27 5.13 14.00
C CYS A 324 -3.54 4.14 13.08
N LEU A 325 -4.20 3.73 12.00
CA LEU A 325 -3.68 2.81 10.99
C LEU A 325 -3.53 3.53 9.65
N HIS A 326 -4.57 4.26 9.24
CA HIS A 326 -4.57 4.99 7.99
C HIS A 326 -3.93 6.37 8.14
N TRP A 327 -3.40 6.87 7.04
CA TRP A 327 -2.71 8.15 6.96
C TRP A 327 -3.61 9.23 6.35
N CYS A 328 -3.40 10.47 6.78
CA CYS A 328 -3.89 11.61 6.04
C CYS A 328 -3.19 11.74 4.69
N LEU A 329 -3.90 12.26 3.70
CA LEU A 329 -3.37 12.60 2.38
C LEU A 329 -3.67 14.07 2.05
N PRO A 330 -2.69 14.87 1.57
CA PRO A 330 -1.27 14.55 1.39
C PRO A 330 -0.58 14.19 2.72
N GLY A 331 0.52 13.46 2.66
CA GLY A 331 1.18 12.94 3.86
C GLY A 331 2.13 11.77 3.61
N ILE A 332 2.20 10.84 4.55
CA ILE A 332 3.24 9.80 4.60
C ILE A 332 3.24 8.88 3.36
N PRO A 333 2.10 8.49 2.78
CA PRO A 333 2.10 7.72 1.53
C PRO A 333 2.71 8.44 0.32
N ASP A 334 2.85 9.77 0.35
CA ASP A 334 3.55 10.52 -0.71
C ASP A 334 5.04 10.16 -0.71
N MET A 335 5.65 10.01 0.47
CA MET A 335 7.03 9.55 0.62
C MET A 335 7.20 8.10 0.14
N TRP A 336 6.20 7.22 0.34
CA TRP A 336 6.28 5.86 -0.20
C TRP A 336 6.38 5.86 -1.72
N ASN A 337 5.70 6.81 -2.37
CA ASN A 337 5.77 7.00 -3.80
C ASN A 337 7.08 7.64 -4.27
N GLU A 338 7.73 8.48 -3.46
CA GLU A 338 9.10 8.95 -3.71
C GLU A 338 10.12 7.81 -3.67
N LEU A 339 10.04 6.96 -2.64
CA LEU A 339 10.91 5.78 -2.53
C LEU A 339 10.71 4.83 -3.71
N LEU A 340 9.46 4.63 -4.14
CA LEU A 340 9.16 3.86 -5.34
C LEU A 340 9.76 4.53 -6.59
N PHE A 341 9.52 5.82 -6.77
CA PHE A 341 9.99 6.60 -7.92
C PHE A 341 11.51 6.57 -8.09
N ALA A 342 12.25 6.56 -6.98
CA ALA A 342 13.70 6.47 -6.98
C ALA A 342 14.24 5.12 -7.46
N GLN A 343 13.41 4.08 -7.44
CA GLN A 343 13.81 2.69 -7.75
C GLN A 343 13.27 2.17 -9.09
N ILE A 344 12.36 2.91 -9.76
CA ILE A 344 11.68 2.50 -11.02
C ILE A 344 12.30 3.03 -12.30
#